data_AF-A0A1Y3ZUU7-F1
#
_entry.id   AF-A0A1Y3ZUU7-F1
#
_cell.length_a   1.000
_cell.length_b   1.000
_cell.length_c   1.000
_cell.angle_alpha   90.00
_cell.angle_beta   90.00
_cell.angle_gamma   90.00
#
_symmetry.space_group_name_H-M   'P 1'
#
loop_
_entity.id
_entity.type
_entity.pdbx_description
1 polymer ?
#
loop_
_entity_poly.entity_id
_entity_poly.type
_entity_poly.pdbx_seq_one_letter_code
_entity_poly.pdbx_strand_id
1 'polypeptide(L)'
;MTIQKAIEVFLMAWRSTWDPSLEVMTWPRYPYRELGPSQAPDGSVVLRVYKRAFGYKYRGIRPREPPAADVRSIQEVLNLALPAEFRIREVQDQGKSVIIILEERFYAKD
;
A
#
# COMPACT_ATOMS: atom_id res chain seq x y z
N MET A 1 -0.86 5.31 15.92
CA MET A 1 -0.55 4.00 15.29
C MET A 1 0.94 3.69 15.27
N THR A 2 1.37 2.45 15.51
CA THR A 2 2.77 2.00 15.32
C THR A 2 3.01 1.48 13.89
N ILE A 3 4.27 1.47 13.43
CA ILE A 3 4.63 0.88 12.12
C ILE A 3 4.22 -0.59 12.01
N GLN A 4 4.48 -1.40 13.04
CA GLN A 4 4.11 -2.82 13.06
C GLN A 4 2.60 -2.99 12.87
N LYS A 5 1.79 -2.21 13.60
CA LYS A 5 0.33 -2.26 13.47
C LYS A 5 -0.15 -1.85 12.08
N ALA A 6 0.45 -0.80 11.51
CA ALA A 6 0.13 -0.35 10.16
C ALA A 6 0.42 -1.43 9.11
N ILE A 7 1.56 -2.10 9.20
CA ILE A 7 1.92 -3.21 8.31
C ILE A 7 0.91 -4.35 8.43
N GLU A 8 0.60 -4.78 9.65
CA GLU A 8 -0.35 -5.86 9.91
C GLU A 8 -1.73 -5.56 9.31
N VAL A 9 -2.27 -4.38 9.59
CA VAL A 9 -3.59 -3.95 9.11
C VAL A 9 -3.62 -3.82 7.59
N PHE A 10 -2.59 -3.20 7.01
CA PHE A 10 -2.48 -3.05 5.57
C PHE A 10 -2.38 -4.40 4.84
N LEU A 11 -1.53 -5.32 5.33
CA LEU A 11 -1.42 -6.66 4.76
C LEU A 11 -2.73 -7.43 4.92
N MET A 12 -3.41 -7.33 6.06
CA MET A 12 -4.70 -7.99 6.25
C MET A 12 -5.71 -7.54 5.18
N ALA A 13 -5.89 -6.23 5.02
CA ALA A 13 -6.79 -5.64 4.02
C ALA A 13 -6.40 -6.04 2.60
N TRP A 14 -5.12 -5.92 2.23
CA TRP A 14 -4.67 -6.27 0.89
C TRP A 14 -4.84 -7.77 0.61
N ARG A 15 -4.60 -8.65 1.59
CA ARG A 15 -4.77 -10.11 1.39
C ARG A 15 -6.22 -10.51 1.24
N SER A 16 -7.12 -9.83 1.93
CA SER A 16 -8.55 -10.10 1.88
C SER A 16 -9.22 -9.63 0.58
N THR A 17 -8.50 -8.86 -0.24
CA THR A 17 -9.08 -8.19 -1.40
C THR A 17 -8.42 -8.64 -2.69
N TRP A 18 -9.20 -9.30 -3.54
CA TRP A 18 -8.80 -9.58 -4.90
C TRP A 18 -9.50 -8.58 -5.83
N ASP A 19 -8.76 -7.59 -6.30
CA ASP A 19 -9.24 -6.56 -7.23
C ASP A 19 -8.17 -6.24 -8.28
N PRO A 20 -8.52 -6.09 -9.58
CA PRO A 20 -7.57 -5.82 -10.65
C PRO A 20 -6.71 -4.57 -10.44
N SER A 21 -7.22 -3.55 -9.74
CA SER A 21 -6.46 -2.32 -9.45
C SER A 21 -5.23 -2.57 -8.57
N LEU A 22 -5.24 -3.65 -7.79
CA LEU A 22 -4.13 -4.03 -6.91
C LEU A 22 -3.02 -4.81 -7.64
N GLU A 23 -3.23 -5.28 -8.88
CA GLU A 23 -2.25 -6.13 -9.60
C GLU A 23 -0.91 -5.45 -9.88
N VAL A 24 -0.92 -4.11 -9.97
CA VAL A 24 0.28 -3.29 -10.13
C VAL A 24 1.16 -3.33 -8.88
N MET A 25 0.58 -3.64 -7.73
CA MET A 25 1.28 -3.86 -6.48
C MET A 25 1.53 -5.36 -6.35
N THR A 26 2.75 -5.73 -5.99
CA THR A 26 3.11 -7.13 -5.84
C THR A 26 3.05 -7.50 -4.38
N TRP A 27 2.36 -8.60 -4.05
CA TRP A 27 2.27 -9.08 -2.67
C TRP A 27 3.68 -9.20 -2.07
N PRO A 28 3.96 -8.55 -0.93
CA PRO A 28 5.31 -8.50 -0.40
C PRO A 28 5.72 -9.86 0.16
N ARG A 29 6.84 -10.40 -0.31
CA ARG A 29 7.43 -11.63 0.27
C ARG A 29 8.10 -11.34 1.60
N TYR A 30 8.77 -10.19 1.70
CA TYR A 30 9.41 -9.69 2.91
C TYR A 30 8.88 -8.30 3.26
N PRO A 31 7.85 -8.20 4.14
CA PRO A 31 7.15 -6.94 4.42
C PRO A 31 8.07 -5.76 4.69
N TYR A 32 9.05 -5.88 5.58
CA TYR A 32 9.97 -4.78 5.92
C TYR A 32 10.96 -4.37 4.82
N ARG A 33 11.14 -5.21 3.78
CA ARG A 33 12.04 -4.96 2.65
C ARG A 33 11.29 -4.45 1.42
N GLU A 34 10.04 -4.88 1.26
CA GLU A 34 9.20 -4.63 0.08
C GLU A 34 8.08 -3.61 0.37
N LEU A 35 7.75 -3.42 1.64
CA LEU A 35 7.13 -2.22 2.17
C LEU A 35 8.26 -1.41 2.81
N GLY A 36 8.42 -0.16 2.40
CA GLY A 36 9.25 0.81 3.10
C GLY A 36 8.38 1.62 4.06
N PRO A 37 8.15 1.16 5.30
CA PRO A 37 7.37 1.90 6.27
C PRO A 37 8.16 3.08 6.83
N SER A 38 7.47 4.17 7.12
CA SER A 38 8.01 5.28 7.92
C SER A 38 6.89 5.95 8.71
N GLN A 39 7.21 6.45 9.90
CA GLN A 39 6.29 7.21 10.73
C GLN A 39 6.33 8.68 10.32
N ALA A 40 5.16 9.27 10.06
CA ALA A 40 5.05 10.71 9.80
C ALA A 40 4.87 11.49 11.13
N PRO A 41 5.22 12.79 11.17
CA PRO A 41 5.09 13.63 12.37
C PRO A 41 3.64 13.76 12.89
N ASP A 42 2.65 13.62 12.01
CA ASP A 42 1.22 13.67 12.35
C ASP A 42 0.69 12.35 12.97
N GLY A 43 1.56 11.37 13.19
CA GLY A 43 1.20 10.06 13.75
C GLY A 43 0.69 9.06 12.71
N SER A 44 0.51 9.46 11.46
CA SER A 44 0.22 8.54 10.35
C SER A 44 1.44 7.67 9.99
N VAL A 45 1.20 6.58 9.27
CA VAL A 45 2.25 5.70 8.75
C VAL A 45 2.23 5.72 7.24
N VAL A 46 3.38 6.02 6.65
CA VAL A 46 3.61 5.98 5.21
C VAL A 46 4.15 4.60 4.85
N LEU A 47 3.45 3.89 3.96
CA LEU A 47 3.85 2.60 3.42
C LEU A 47 4.24 2.77 1.95
N ARG A 48 5.52 2.61 1.63
CA ARG A 48 5.99 2.56 0.24
C ARG A 48 6.00 1.13 -0.28
N VAL A 49 5.09 0.80 -1.19
CA VAL A 49 5.01 -0.52 -1.84
C VAL A 49 5.85 -0.51 -3.12
N TYR A 50 6.92 -1.29 -3.17
CA TYR A 50 7.77 -1.35 -4.36
C TYR A 50 7.20 -2.29 -5.44
N LYS A 51 7.10 -1.83 -6.70
CA LYS A 51 6.62 -2.64 -7.85
C LYS A 51 7.71 -3.56 -8.42
N ARG A 52 8.55 -4.14 -7.57
CA ARG A 52 9.79 -4.85 -7.96
C ARG A 52 9.52 -6.10 -8.80
N ALA A 53 8.40 -6.80 -8.61
CA ALA A 53 8.15 -8.03 -9.38
C ALA A 53 7.94 -7.77 -10.88
N PHE A 54 7.63 -6.55 -11.32
CA PHE A 54 7.63 -6.22 -12.76
C PHE A 54 9.02 -6.35 -13.38
N GLY A 55 10.08 -6.01 -12.63
CA GLY A 55 11.46 -6.23 -13.06
C GLY A 55 11.83 -7.71 -13.08
N TYR A 56 11.35 -8.50 -12.11
CA TYR A 56 11.68 -9.93 -11.99
C TYR A 56 10.88 -10.84 -12.94
N LYS A 57 9.64 -10.48 -13.30
CA LYS A 57 8.81 -11.24 -14.25
C LYS A 57 9.30 -11.12 -15.70
N TYR A 58 10.24 -10.21 -15.99
CA TYR A 58 10.70 -9.93 -17.35
C TYR A 58 12.00 -10.68 -17.68
N ARG A 59 12.02 -11.44 -18.79
CA ARG A 59 13.18 -12.21 -19.28
C ARG A 59 13.94 -11.55 -20.46
N GLY A 60 13.67 -10.29 -20.80
CA GLY A 60 14.32 -9.59 -21.92
C GLY A 60 15.42 -8.60 -21.51
N ILE A 61 15.95 -7.84 -22.47
CA ILE A 61 17.16 -6.99 -22.34
C ILE A 61 16.96 -5.70 -21.51
N ARG A 62 15.74 -5.16 -21.40
CA ARG A 62 15.44 -3.94 -20.62
C ARG A 62 14.39 -4.18 -19.55
N PRO A 63 14.64 -3.91 -18.25
CA PRO A 63 13.60 -4.03 -17.22
C PRO A 63 12.37 -3.22 -17.63
N ARG A 64 11.21 -3.89 -17.72
CA ARG A 64 9.96 -3.21 -18.08
C ARG A 64 9.62 -2.20 -16.98
N GLU A 65 9.36 -0.97 -17.36
CA GLU A 65 8.78 0.00 -16.43
C GLU A 65 7.42 -0.51 -15.97
N PRO A 66 7.15 -0.55 -14.66
CA PRO A 66 5.85 -0.97 -14.16
C PRO A 66 4.76 0.00 -14.67
N PRO A 67 3.55 -0.49 -14.96
CA PRO A 67 2.46 0.37 -15.41
C PRO A 67 2.07 1.38 -14.33
N ALA A 68 1.41 2.46 -14.78
CA ALA A 68 0.79 3.42 -13.88
C ALA A 68 -0.24 2.71 -12.99
N ALA A 69 -0.31 3.10 -11.73
CA ALA A 69 -1.28 2.60 -10.77
C ALA A 69 -2.56 3.42 -10.79
N ASP A 70 -3.71 2.76 -10.76
CA ASP A 70 -4.99 3.44 -10.50
C ASP A 70 -5.10 3.76 -9.01
N VAL A 71 -4.54 4.90 -8.61
CA VAL A 71 -4.45 5.32 -7.21
C VAL A 71 -5.82 5.48 -6.56
N ARG A 72 -6.83 5.86 -7.33
CA ARG A 72 -8.20 6.06 -6.83
C ARG A 72 -8.83 4.71 -6.50
N SER A 73 -8.80 3.76 -7.43
CA SER A 73 -9.34 2.42 -7.18
C SER A 73 -8.58 1.72 -6.07
N ILE A 74 -7.24 1.81 -6.02
CA ILE A 74 -6.45 1.27 -4.91
C ILE A 74 -6.92 1.83 -3.57
N GLN A 75 -7.13 3.14 -3.48
CA GLN A 75 -7.59 3.79 -2.26
C GLN A 75 -9.00 3.33 -1.86
N GLU A 76 -9.94 3.30 -2.79
CA GLU A 76 -11.33 2.89 -2.56
C GLU A 76 -11.38 1.41 -2.10
N VAL A 77 -10.77 0.52 -2.87
CA VAL A 77 -10.74 -0.93 -2.64
C VAL A 77 -10.12 -1.27 -1.29
N LEU A 78 -8.97 -0.68 -0.96
CA LEU A 78 -8.32 -0.94 0.32
C LEU A 78 -9.09 -0.32 1.50
N ASN A 79 -9.67 0.87 1.35
CA ASN A 79 -10.51 1.45 2.40
C ASN A 79 -11.76 0.62 2.71
N LEU A 80 -12.33 -0.09 1.72
CA LEU A 80 -13.44 -1.02 1.94
C LEU A 80 -13.02 -2.26 2.74
N ALA A 81 -11.76 -2.65 2.67
CA ALA A 81 -11.22 -3.83 3.34
C ALA A 81 -10.58 -3.55 4.70
N LEU A 82 -10.32 -2.27 5.02
CA LEU A 82 -9.75 -1.88 6.31
C LEU A 82 -10.77 -1.99 7.44
N PRO A 83 -10.34 -2.35 8.67
CA PRO A 83 -11.17 -2.18 9.85
C PRO A 83 -11.60 -0.71 10.02
N ALA A 84 -12.77 -0.48 10.61
CA ALA A 84 -13.40 0.84 10.69
C ALA A 84 -12.54 1.89 11.40
N GLU A 85 -11.64 1.47 12.28
CA GLU A 85 -10.71 2.30 13.03
C GLU A 85 -9.54 2.82 12.19
N PHE A 86 -9.38 2.38 10.95
CA PHE A 86 -8.30 2.79 10.07
C PHE A 86 -8.83 3.36 8.76
N ARG A 87 -8.04 4.22 8.11
CA ARG A 87 -8.28 4.62 6.73
C ARG A 87 -6.98 4.89 5.98
N ILE A 88 -7.02 4.67 4.69
CA ILE A 88 -6.03 5.23 3.77
C ILE A 88 -6.47 6.65 3.42
N ARG A 89 -5.69 7.61 3.92
CA ARG A 89 -5.87 9.03 3.63
C ARG A 89 -5.53 9.36 2.19
N GLU A 90 -4.47 8.74 1.67
CA GLU A 90 -3.91 9.09 0.37
C GLU A 90 -3.16 7.92 -0.26
N VAL A 91 -3.24 7.84 -1.59
CA VAL A 91 -2.44 6.94 -2.43
C VAL A 91 -1.78 7.75 -3.54
N GLN A 92 -0.47 7.56 -3.75
CA GLN A 92 0.28 8.19 -4.83
C GLN A 92 1.09 7.16 -5.62
N ASP A 93 1.10 7.30 -6.95
CA ASP A 93 2.02 6.54 -7.78
C ASP A 93 3.32 7.33 -8.00
N GLN A 94 4.46 6.68 -7.76
CA GLN A 94 5.81 7.24 -7.94
C GLN A 94 6.56 6.45 -9.03
N GLY A 95 5.82 5.83 -9.95
CA GLY A 95 6.35 5.00 -11.03
C GLY A 95 6.78 3.63 -10.52
N LYS A 96 7.93 3.54 -9.85
CA LYS A 96 8.50 2.28 -9.33
C LYS A 96 7.94 1.85 -7.97
N SER A 97 7.16 2.69 -7.32
CA SER A 97 6.51 2.40 -6.05
C SER A 97 5.18 3.12 -5.94
N VAL A 98 4.26 2.57 -5.16
CA VAL A 98 3.05 3.25 -4.70
C VAL A 98 3.27 3.68 -3.25
N ILE A 99 2.96 4.94 -2.93
CA ILE A 99 2.95 5.45 -1.55
C ILE A 99 1.52 5.39 -1.04
N ILE A 100 1.34 4.84 0.15
CA ILE A 100 0.05 4.72 0.82
C ILE A 100 0.20 5.36 2.20
N ILE A 101 -0.67 6.30 2.54
CA ILE A 101 -0.69 6.93 3.87
C ILE A 101 -1.85 6.34 4.67
N LEU A 102 -1.53 5.62 5.73
CA LEU A 102 -2.47 4.96 6.62
C LEU A 102 -2.55 5.71 7.96
N GLU A 103 -3.75 5.91 8.46
CA GLU A 103 -3.99 6.57 9.76
C GLU A 103 -5.14 5.94 10.53
N GLU A 104 -5.15 6.18 11.84
CA GLU A 104 -6.27 5.83 12.72
C GLU A 104 -7.41 6.85 12.56
N ARG A 105 -8.65 6.38 12.56
CA ARG A 105 -9.83 7.24 12.68
C ARG A 105 -10.04 7.58 14.14
N PHE A 106 -9.90 8.84 14.49
CA PHE A 106 -10.42 9.35 15.75
C PHE A 106 -11.92 9.57 15.57
N TYR A 107 -12.73 8.67 16.12
CA TYR A 107 -14.12 9.00 16.38
C TYR A 107 -14.12 10.06 17.48
N ALA A 108 -14.64 11.25 17.19
CA ALA A 108 -15.05 12.16 18.26
C ALA A 108 -16.03 11.39 19.13
N LYS A 109 -15.70 11.23 20.42
CA LYS A 109 -16.72 10.85 21.40
C LYS A 109 -17.59 12.09 21.57
N ASP A 110 -18.80 12.03 21.05
CA ASP A 110 -19.88 12.97 21.42
C ASP A 110 -20.18 12.86 22.93
#